data_AF-A0A7V2AVR9-F1
#
_entry.id   AF-A0A7V2AVR9-F1
#
_cell.length_a   1.000
_cell.length_b   1.000
_cell.length_c   1.000
_cell.angle_alpha   90.00
_cell.angle_beta   90.00
_cell.angle_gamma   90.00
#
_symmetry.space_group_name_H-M   'P 1'
#
loop_
_entity.id
_entity.type
_entity.pdbx_description
1 polymer ?
#
loop_
_entity_poly.entity_id
_entity_poly.type
_entity_poly.pdbx_seq_one_letter_code
_entity_poly.pdbx_strand_id
1 'polypeptide(L)'
;IERGLETCALCGDVMDMGYMEIVNPLEGFALELPYVALHYLAHGSFGASGDVHVNADMLPSVIDMVLTSAGHAHWLPVEGDADGDGLTDAEETALGFDPGNPDRDLDGTPDGPDLAMTLHDHIETLPGLNYGDPEPTDQVFYYNVLMYGTYDCLICGEQLNMGYMWIFNPIKGIDTRIDYYDHHFMGHGSFSTDRPDDYPRVDIAKLVDVLDLTVTGGGVPAPDHLIFSNTPNPFTGSTRISFSMPSTGEISVEVFDVAGRKVCDLYAGEAPAGRSEFLWDGRDASGRELASGVYFCKVRFGSMSISKKMLKIR
;
A
#
# COMPACT_ATOMS: atom_id res chain seq x y z
N ILE A 1 29.30 -36.80 -15.06
CA ILE A 1 29.00 -35.47 -14.50
C ILE A 1 28.39 -34.70 -15.64
N GLU A 2 27.08 -34.82 -15.81
CA GLU A 2 26.35 -34.00 -16.77
C GLU A 2 26.46 -32.56 -16.27
N ARG A 3 27.18 -31.73 -17.03
CA ARG A 3 27.35 -30.32 -16.68
C ARG A 3 26.01 -29.65 -16.97
N GLY A 4 25.35 -29.16 -15.92
CA GLY A 4 24.12 -28.38 -16.04
C GLY A 4 22.92 -28.94 -15.31
N LEU A 5 23.05 -30.05 -14.56
CA LEU A 5 21.93 -30.63 -13.81
C LEU A 5 22.25 -30.75 -12.32
N GLU A 6 21.22 -30.59 -11.49
CA GLU A 6 21.23 -30.71 -10.03
C GLU A 6 20.15 -31.69 -9.55
N THR A 7 20.48 -32.51 -8.55
CA THR A 7 19.54 -33.47 -7.97
C THR A 7 18.94 -32.92 -6.68
N CYS A 8 17.61 -32.91 -6.57
CA CYS A 8 16.93 -32.57 -5.31
C CYS A 8 17.17 -33.67 -4.27
N ALA A 9 17.69 -33.29 -3.09
CA ALA A 9 17.97 -34.24 -2.02
C ALA A 9 16.70 -34.78 -1.32
N LEU A 10 15.54 -34.17 -1.54
CA LEU A 10 14.27 -34.57 -0.91
C LEU A 10 13.50 -35.62 -1.74
N CYS A 11 13.32 -35.38 -3.04
CA CYS A 11 12.52 -36.26 -3.91
C CYS A 11 13.34 -37.01 -4.96
N GLY A 12 14.60 -36.62 -5.20
CA GLY A 12 15.46 -37.23 -6.22
C GLY A 12 15.21 -36.73 -7.66
N ASP A 13 14.36 -35.73 -7.85
CA ASP A 13 14.17 -35.11 -9.16
C ASP A 13 15.42 -34.36 -9.63
N VAL A 14 15.59 -34.29 -10.94
CA VAL A 14 16.75 -33.65 -11.58
C VAL A 14 16.31 -32.35 -12.23
N MET A 15 16.94 -31.25 -11.84
CA MET A 15 16.68 -29.89 -12.32
C MET A 15 17.87 -29.33 -13.09
N ASP A 16 17.64 -28.31 -13.90
CA ASP A 16 18.71 -27.56 -14.56
C ASP A 16 19.42 -26.63 -13.56
N MET A 17 20.73 -26.44 -13.70
CA MET A 17 21.54 -25.53 -12.86
C MET A 17 21.33 -24.05 -13.16
N GLY A 18 20.46 -23.71 -14.10
CA GLY A 18 20.09 -22.35 -14.42
C GLY A 18 19.27 -21.68 -13.31
N TYR A 19 18.88 -20.46 -13.61
CA TYR A 19 18.06 -19.63 -12.74
C TYR A 19 16.95 -18.97 -13.55
N MET A 20 15.91 -18.55 -12.85
CA MET A 20 14.90 -17.62 -13.31
C MET A 20 15.23 -16.26 -12.73
N GLU A 21 15.29 -15.22 -13.55
CA GLU A 21 15.33 -13.86 -13.05
C GLU A 21 13.89 -13.37 -12.83
N ILE A 22 13.57 -13.03 -11.59
CA ILE A 22 12.30 -12.39 -11.22
C ILE A 22 12.59 -10.90 -11.14
N VAL A 23 11.93 -10.11 -11.99
CA VAL A 23 12.12 -8.67 -12.06
C VAL A 23 10.88 -7.97 -11.55
N ASN A 24 11.06 -7.07 -10.60
CA ASN A 24 10.05 -6.10 -10.21
C ASN A 24 10.32 -4.78 -10.95
N PRO A 25 9.62 -4.49 -12.06
CA PRO A 25 9.89 -3.31 -12.86
C PRO A 25 9.43 -2.00 -12.19
N LEU A 26 8.60 -2.07 -11.14
CA LEU A 26 8.12 -0.90 -10.42
C LEU A 26 9.16 -0.39 -9.43
N GLU A 27 9.92 -1.30 -8.83
CA GLU A 27 10.93 -0.99 -7.81
C GLU A 27 12.37 -1.11 -8.33
N GLY A 28 12.58 -1.58 -9.55
CA GLY A 28 13.92 -1.76 -10.15
C GLY A 28 14.74 -2.91 -9.55
N PHE A 29 14.10 -3.81 -8.80
CA PHE A 29 14.74 -5.00 -8.23
C PHE A 29 14.74 -6.17 -9.20
N ALA A 30 15.80 -6.98 -9.11
CA ALA A 30 15.88 -8.28 -9.76
C ALA A 30 16.41 -9.31 -8.74
N LEU A 31 15.73 -10.45 -8.67
CA LEU A 31 16.17 -11.62 -7.91
C LEU A 31 16.47 -12.74 -8.88
N GLU A 32 17.71 -13.23 -8.88
CA GLU A 32 18.05 -14.47 -9.56
C GLU A 32 17.68 -15.65 -8.66
N LEU A 33 16.70 -16.43 -9.09
CA LEU A 33 16.17 -17.59 -8.40
C LEU A 33 16.66 -18.89 -9.06
N PRO A 34 17.57 -19.66 -8.44
CA PRO A 34 17.97 -20.96 -8.97
C PRO A 34 16.78 -21.92 -9.11
N TYR A 35 16.73 -22.73 -10.17
CA TYR A 35 15.63 -23.68 -10.36
C TYR A 35 15.53 -24.73 -9.24
N VAL A 36 16.66 -25.08 -8.62
CA VAL A 36 16.68 -25.94 -7.43
C VAL A 36 15.94 -25.29 -6.26
N ALA A 37 16.12 -23.98 -6.03
CA ALA A 37 15.45 -23.26 -4.96
C ALA A 37 13.94 -23.14 -5.24
N LEU A 38 13.55 -22.86 -6.48
CA LEU A 38 12.14 -22.86 -6.91
C LEU A 38 11.46 -24.23 -6.67
N HIS A 39 12.17 -25.32 -6.91
CA HIS A 39 11.64 -26.66 -6.65
C HIS A 39 11.45 -26.93 -5.15
N TYR A 40 12.38 -26.48 -4.30
CA TYR A 40 12.25 -26.60 -2.85
C TYR A 40 11.07 -25.79 -2.28
N LEU A 41 10.73 -24.66 -2.90
CA LEU A 41 9.49 -23.94 -2.57
C LEU A 41 8.24 -24.80 -2.80
N ALA A 42 8.22 -25.64 -3.85
CA ALA A 42 7.10 -26.57 -4.09
C ALA A 42 6.98 -27.65 -3.00
N HIS A 43 8.05 -27.90 -2.25
CA HIS A 43 8.06 -28.73 -1.04
C HIS A 43 7.77 -27.94 0.25
N GLY A 44 7.49 -26.64 0.14
CA GLY A 44 7.25 -25.75 1.28
C GLY A 44 8.51 -25.32 2.03
N SER A 45 9.68 -25.36 1.39
CA SER A 45 10.96 -24.99 2.00
C SER A 45 11.56 -23.75 1.37
N PHE A 46 11.97 -22.79 2.20
CA PHE A 46 12.78 -21.64 1.78
C PHE A 46 14.29 -21.93 1.78
N GLY A 47 14.71 -23.02 2.43
CA GLY A 47 16.07 -23.52 2.33
C GLY A 47 16.22 -24.46 1.13
N ALA A 48 17.36 -24.37 0.43
CA ALA A 48 17.66 -25.23 -0.71
C ALA A 48 19.12 -25.72 -0.67
N SER A 49 19.30 -26.99 -1.02
CA SER A 49 20.62 -27.62 -1.08
C SER A 49 20.69 -28.55 -2.28
N GLY A 50 21.72 -28.36 -3.09
CA GLY A 50 22.02 -29.16 -4.27
C GLY A 50 23.48 -29.57 -4.34
N ASP A 51 23.80 -30.34 -5.38
CA ASP A 51 25.15 -30.86 -5.64
C ASP A 51 26.16 -29.73 -5.93
N VAL A 52 25.70 -28.58 -6.45
CA VAL A 52 26.50 -27.39 -6.79
C VAL A 52 26.08 -26.16 -5.97
N HIS A 53 24.79 -25.83 -5.89
CA HIS A 53 24.26 -24.76 -5.03
C HIS A 53 24.07 -25.27 -3.59
N VAL A 54 25.16 -25.22 -2.81
CA VAL A 54 25.16 -25.58 -1.40
C VAL A 54 24.71 -24.37 -0.57
N ASN A 55 23.54 -24.44 0.06
CA ASN A 55 22.90 -23.38 0.85
C ASN A 55 22.39 -22.19 0.02
N ALA A 56 21.51 -22.46 -0.95
CA ALA A 56 20.74 -21.45 -1.66
C ALA A 56 19.50 -21.06 -0.85
N ASP A 57 19.70 -20.69 0.41
CA ASP A 57 18.62 -20.29 1.30
C ASP A 57 18.03 -18.97 0.81
N MET A 58 16.70 -18.96 0.75
CA MET A 58 15.98 -17.78 0.36
C MET A 58 15.37 -17.11 1.58
N LEU A 59 15.53 -15.80 1.65
CA LEU A 59 14.82 -15.00 2.63
C LEU A 59 13.38 -14.81 2.14
N PRO A 60 12.36 -15.27 2.88
CA PRO A 60 10.96 -15.07 2.51
C PRO A 60 10.65 -13.60 2.24
N SER A 61 11.23 -12.68 3.04
CA SER A 61 11.09 -11.24 2.87
C SER A 61 11.67 -10.71 1.55
N VAL A 62 12.75 -11.30 1.03
CA VAL A 62 13.33 -10.89 -0.26
C VAL A 62 12.51 -11.42 -1.43
N ILE A 63 11.99 -12.64 -1.33
CA ILE A 63 11.08 -13.19 -2.33
C ILE A 63 9.78 -12.38 -2.36
N ASP A 64 9.19 -12.13 -1.20
CA ASP A 64 7.98 -11.32 -1.07
C ASP A 64 8.24 -9.90 -1.60
N MET A 65 9.34 -9.26 -1.19
CA MET A 65 9.76 -7.98 -1.76
C MET A 65 9.84 -8.04 -3.29
N VAL A 66 10.47 -9.04 -3.92
CA VAL A 66 10.56 -9.02 -5.39
C VAL A 66 9.24 -9.43 -6.08
N LEU A 67 8.42 -10.30 -5.48
CA LEU A 67 7.19 -10.82 -6.08
C LEU A 67 5.96 -9.94 -5.85
N THR A 68 5.87 -9.31 -4.68
CA THR A 68 4.67 -8.61 -4.21
C THR A 68 4.93 -7.14 -3.93
N SER A 69 6.20 -6.68 -3.85
CA SER A 69 6.40 -5.28 -3.48
C SER A 69 5.85 -4.31 -4.52
N ALA A 70 4.93 -3.51 -4.02
CA ALA A 70 4.85 -2.11 -4.39
C ALA A 70 5.07 -1.24 -3.11
N GLY A 71 5.77 -1.77 -2.09
CA GLY A 71 5.57 -1.35 -0.69
C GLY A 71 6.77 -1.44 0.27
N HIS A 72 8.02 -1.50 -0.19
CA HIS A 72 9.17 -1.35 0.74
C HIS A 72 10.14 -0.22 0.40
N ALA A 73 10.05 0.42 -0.77
CA ALA A 73 11.00 1.48 -1.07
C ALA A 73 10.78 2.72 -0.19
N HIS A 74 9.54 2.98 0.26
CA HIS A 74 9.21 3.99 1.27
C HIS A 74 9.39 3.49 2.72
N TRP A 75 9.72 2.20 2.90
CA TRP A 75 9.97 1.64 4.22
C TRP A 75 11.33 2.10 4.73
N LEU A 76 11.31 2.92 5.77
CA LEU A 76 12.51 3.45 6.39
C LEU A 76 12.56 3.02 7.85
N PRO A 77 13.71 2.47 8.30
CA PRO A 77 13.87 2.01 9.67
C PRO A 77 13.70 3.17 10.65
N VAL A 78 13.09 2.89 11.80
CA VAL A 78 12.82 3.88 12.85
C VAL A 78 13.69 3.58 14.06
N GLU A 79 14.22 4.63 14.70
CA GLU A 79 14.95 4.44 15.95
C GLU A 79 13.96 4.13 17.09
N GLY A 80 14.25 3.09 17.87
CA GLY A 80 13.38 2.68 18.99
C GLY A 80 12.16 1.86 18.56
N ASP A 81 12.26 1.17 17.42
CA ASP A 81 11.34 0.15 16.91
C ASP A 81 11.99 -1.22 17.13
N ALA A 82 11.47 -2.01 18.09
CA ALA A 82 12.11 -3.23 18.55
C ALA A 82 11.82 -4.47 17.68
N ASP A 83 10.65 -4.54 17.03
CA ASP A 83 10.26 -5.66 16.18
C ASP A 83 10.35 -5.36 14.68
N GLY A 84 10.63 -4.11 14.32
CA GLY A 84 10.95 -3.67 12.98
C GLY A 84 9.71 -3.51 12.11
N ASP A 85 8.56 -3.15 12.68
CA ASP A 85 7.28 -2.97 12.01
C ASP A 85 7.00 -1.51 11.59
N GLY A 86 7.95 -0.60 11.81
CA GLY A 86 7.84 0.81 11.40
C GLY A 86 7.13 1.72 12.40
N LEU A 87 6.65 1.20 13.53
CA LEU A 87 6.24 1.97 14.71
C LEU A 87 7.34 1.94 15.77
N THR A 88 7.48 3.03 16.52
CA THR A 88 8.33 2.99 17.71
C THR A 88 7.62 2.29 18.86
N ASP A 89 8.38 1.68 19.79
CA ASP A 89 7.84 1.06 21.01
C ASP A 89 6.92 2.03 21.79
N ALA A 90 7.23 3.33 21.72
CA ALA A 90 6.46 4.38 22.36
C ALA A 90 5.13 4.66 21.63
N GLU A 91 5.13 4.68 20.30
CA GLU A 91 3.92 4.80 19.47
C GLU A 91 3.01 3.60 19.68
N GLU A 92 3.57 2.39 19.65
CA GLU A 92 2.85 1.15 19.90
C GLU A 92 2.20 1.13 21.29
N THR A 93 2.97 1.47 22.32
CA THR A 93 2.45 1.55 23.70
C THR A 93 1.31 2.58 23.81
N ALA A 94 1.43 3.72 23.12
CA ALA A 94 0.41 4.77 23.14
C ALA A 94 -0.88 4.36 22.42
N LEU A 95 -0.76 3.51 21.39
CA LEU A 95 -1.87 3.04 20.56
C LEU A 95 -2.43 1.68 21.01
N GLY A 96 -1.75 0.98 21.93
CA GLY A 96 -2.16 -0.31 22.48
C GLY A 96 -1.68 -1.53 21.70
N PHE A 97 -0.68 -1.37 20.84
CA PHE A 97 0.06 -2.46 20.20
C PHE A 97 1.08 -3.10 21.16
N ASP A 98 1.72 -4.19 20.74
CA ASP A 98 2.70 -4.94 21.53
C ASP A 98 4.10 -4.81 20.89
N PRO A 99 5.04 -4.06 21.51
CA PRO A 99 6.36 -3.75 20.91
C PRO A 99 7.30 -4.91 20.60
N GLY A 100 6.86 -6.14 20.80
CA GLY A 100 7.61 -7.34 20.41
C GLY A 100 6.88 -8.20 19.39
N ASN A 101 5.78 -7.72 18.82
CA ASN A 101 4.95 -8.46 17.92
C ASN A 101 4.59 -7.64 16.67
N PRO A 102 5.30 -7.86 15.55
CA PRO A 102 5.21 -6.98 14.39
C PRO A 102 3.92 -7.13 13.58
N ASP A 103 3.15 -8.20 13.81
CA ASP A 103 1.86 -8.47 13.16
C ASP A 103 0.93 -9.11 14.20
N ARG A 104 0.02 -8.32 14.76
CA ARG A 104 -0.75 -8.72 15.93
C ARG A 104 -2.02 -9.49 15.62
N ASP A 105 -2.66 -9.21 14.50
CA ASP A 105 -3.86 -9.93 14.09
C ASP A 105 -3.57 -11.14 13.19
N LEU A 106 -2.31 -11.32 12.78
CA LEU A 106 -1.82 -12.42 11.96
C LEU A 106 -2.47 -12.45 10.58
N ASP A 107 -2.80 -11.28 10.04
CA ASP A 107 -3.33 -11.14 8.70
C ASP A 107 -2.23 -11.17 7.61
N GLY A 108 -0.96 -11.09 8.03
CA GLY A 108 0.22 -11.11 7.18
C GLY A 108 0.77 -9.72 6.84
N THR A 109 0.14 -8.65 7.32
CA THR A 109 0.58 -7.25 7.19
C THR A 109 1.10 -6.76 8.54
N PRO A 110 2.31 -6.16 8.62
CA PRO A 110 2.77 -5.62 9.89
C PRO A 110 1.89 -4.45 10.41
N ASP A 111 1.81 -4.28 11.74
CA ASP A 111 0.88 -3.36 12.40
C ASP A 111 1.12 -1.89 11.94
N GLY A 112 2.38 -1.45 11.87
CA GLY A 112 2.76 -0.12 11.37
C GLY A 112 2.28 0.22 9.95
N PRO A 113 2.64 -0.56 8.91
CA PRO A 113 2.19 -0.31 7.54
C PRO A 113 0.69 -0.43 7.39
N ASP A 114 0.04 -1.38 8.08
CA ASP A 114 -1.42 -1.47 8.06
C ASP A 114 -2.07 -0.19 8.63
N LEU A 115 -1.59 0.28 9.78
CA LEU A 115 -2.05 1.53 10.37
C LEU A 115 -1.80 2.73 9.44
N ALA A 116 -0.60 2.86 8.88
CA ALA A 116 -0.25 3.96 7.98
C ALA A 116 -1.19 4.05 6.77
N MET A 117 -1.39 2.92 6.10
CA MET A 117 -2.26 2.85 4.92
C MET A 117 -3.73 3.05 5.28
N THR A 118 -4.17 2.54 6.43
CA THR A 118 -5.54 2.72 6.88
C THR A 118 -5.84 4.18 7.23
N LEU A 119 -4.92 4.88 7.91
CA LEU A 119 -5.06 6.31 8.19
C LEU A 119 -5.04 7.13 6.89
N HIS A 120 -4.15 6.81 5.95
CA HIS A 120 -4.14 7.43 4.61
C HIS A 120 -5.47 7.27 3.89
N ASP A 121 -5.97 6.03 3.80
CA ASP A 121 -7.21 5.73 3.09
C ASP A 121 -8.42 6.39 3.75
N HIS A 122 -8.42 6.51 5.08
CA HIS A 122 -9.45 7.24 5.81
C HIS A 122 -9.41 8.74 5.51
N ILE A 123 -8.24 9.38 5.51
CA ILE A 123 -8.07 10.81 5.14
C ILE A 123 -8.61 11.07 3.74
N GLU A 124 -8.35 10.15 2.80
CA GLU A 124 -8.82 10.21 1.41
C GLU A 124 -10.35 10.13 1.24
N THR A 125 -11.09 9.76 2.31
CA THR A 125 -12.56 9.79 2.33
C THR A 125 -13.13 11.08 2.91
N LEU A 126 -12.32 11.88 3.58
CA LEU A 126 -12.78 13.10 4.24
C LEU A 126 -13.18 14.17 3.21
N PRO A 127 -14.13 15.07 3.57
CA PRO A 127 -14.41 16.25 2.78
C PRO A 127 -13.20 17.20 2.75
N GLY A 128 -12.61 17.39 1.57
CA GLY A 128 -11.63 18.44 1.32
C GLY A 128 -12.31 19.77 1.02
N LEU A 129 -12.00 20.80 1.81
CA LEU A 129 -12.56 22.15 1.69
C LEU A 129 -11.57 23.14 1.08
N ASN A 130 -12.09 24.12 0.35
CA ASN A 130 -11.38 25.34 -0.01
C ASN A 130 -11.74 26.47 0.95
N TYR A 131 -10.92 27.51 0.96
CA TYR A 131 -11.18 28.69 1.80
C TYR A 131 -12.52 29.34 1.45
N GLY A 132 -13.42 29.41 2.44
CA GLY A 132 -14.76 30.00 2.30
C GLY A 132 -15.87 28.99 2.01
N ASP A 133 -15.55 27.70 1.83
CA ASP A 133 -16.56 26.64 1.80
C ASP A 133 -17.24 26.49 3.17
N PRO A 134 -18.51 26.08 3.24
CA PRO A 134 -19.19 25.87 4.51
C PRO A 134 -18.58 24.67 5.26
N GLU A 135 -18.16 24.90 6.50
CA GLU A 135 -17.56 23.86 7.36
C GLU A 135 -18.62 22.88 7.89
N PRO A 136 -18.43 21.56 7.72
CA PRO A 136 -19.22 20.56 8.43
C PRO A 136 -19.07 20.71 9.95
N THR A 137 -20.13 20.43 10.69
CA THR A 137 -20.13 20.48 12.17
C THR A 137 -20.19 19.10 12.83
N ASP A 138 -20.43 18.07 12.04
CA ASP A 138 -20.80 16.71 12.46
C ASP A 138 -19.86 15.63 11.91
N GLN A 139 -18.81 16.01 11.19
CA GLN A 139 -17.79 15.10 10.68
C GLN A 139 -16.43 15.79 10.55
N VAL A 140 -15.37 14.98 10.58
CA VAL A 140 -14.00 15.45 10.32
C VAL A 140 -13.88 15.91 8.87
N PHE A 141 -13.10 16.96 8.64
CA PHE A 141 -12.82 17.49 7.30
C PHE A 141 -11.40 18.03 7.25
N TYR A 142 -10.92 18.42 6.06
CA TYR A 142 -9.60 19.04 5.93
C TYR A 142 -9.56 20.19 4.93
N TYR A 143 -8.62 21.11 5.14
CA TYR A 143 -8.26 22.13 4.17
C TYR A 143 -7.02 21.74 3.38
N ASN A 144 -7.07 21.93 2.06
CA ASN A 144 -5.89 21.83 1.21
C ASN A 144 -5.10 23.15 1.26
N VAL A 145 -3.96 23.16 1.94
CA VAL A 145 -3.09 24.34 2.04
C VAL A 145 -1.90 24.16 1.11
N LEU A 146 -2.07 24.58 -0.14
CA LEU A 146 -1.04 24.48 -1.16
C LEU A 146 0.06 25.53 -0.95
N MET A 147 1.31 25.11 -1.06
CA MET A 147 2.47 26.02 -1.09
C MET A 147 3.05 26.14 -2.50
N TYR A 148 3.80 27.21 -2.73
CA TYR A 148 4.57 27.35 -3.96
C TYR A 148 5.74 26.38 -3.96
N GLY A 149 5.71 25.43 -4.90
CA GLY A 149 6.77 24.45 -5.09
C GLY A 149 6.26 23.02 -5.01
N THR A 150 7.08 22.12 -5.53
CA THR A 150 6.84 20.68 -5.50
C THR A 150 8.09 19.96 -5.01
N TYR A 151 7.89 18.82 -4.36
CA TYR A 151 8.92 17.82 -4.10
C TYR A 151 8.74 16.68 -5.08
N ASP A 152 9.82 16.20 -5.67
CA ASP A 152 9.80 14.90 -6.34
C ASP A 152 10.20 13.86 -5.29
N CYS A 153 9.35 12.88 -5.05
CA CYS A 153 9.68 11.74 -4.20
C CYS A 153 10.88 11.02 -4.81
N LEU A 154 11.99 10.91 -4.06
CA LEU A 154 13.22 10.32 -4.58
C LEU A 154 13.13 8.80 -4.77
N ILE A 155 12.05 8.21 -4.25
CA ILE A 155 11.80 6.78 -4.22
C ILE A 155 10.99 6.38 -5.45
N CYS A 156 9.78 6.93 -5.61
CA CYS A 156 8.88 6.59 -6.72
C CYS A 156 8.84 7.63 -7.85
N GLY A 157 9.44 8.81 -7.67
CA GLY A 157 9.43 9.90 -8.63
C GLY A 157 8.15 10.73 -8.68
N GLU A 158 7.18 10.49 -7.78
CA GLU A 158 5.94 11.28 -7.74
C GLU A 158 6.20 12.74 -7.36
N GLN A 159 5.60 13.66 -8.12
CA GLN A 159 5.68 15.09 -7.84
C GLN A 159 4.55 15.54 -6.91
N LEU A 160 4.90 15.96 -5.70
CA LEU A 160 4.00 16.30 -4.61
C LEU A 160 4.07 17.80 -4.29
N ASN A 161 2.96 18.43 -3.94
CA ASN A 161 2.98 19.83 -3.51
C ASN A 161 3.70 19.96 -2.15
N MET A 162 4.48 21.03 -1.95
CA MET A 162 5.18 21.28 -0.67
C MET A 162 4.23 21.71 0.48
N GLY A 163 2.93 21.77 0.22
CA GLY A 163 1.91 22.14 1.18
C GLY A 163 1.51 21.01 2.12
N TYR A 164 0.35 21.17 2.74
CA TYR A 164 -0.17 20.26 3.74
C TYR A 164 -1.69 20.22 3.76
N MET A 165 -2.21 19.17 4.39
CA MET A 165 -3.60 19.04 4.79
C MET A 165 -3.75 19.46 6.24
N TRP A 166 -4.66 20.41 6.50
CA TRP A 166 -5.04 20.79 7.86
C TRP A 166 -6.35 20.10 8.21
N ILE A 167 -6.29 19.08 9.04
CA ILE A 167 -7.41 18.20 9.39
C ILE A 167 -8.04 18.72 10.69
N PHE A 168 -9.36 18.88 10.68
CA PHE A 168 -10.13 19.43 11.79
C PHE A 168 -11.23 18.48 12.23
N ASN A 169 -11.32 18.24 13.54
CA ASN A 169 -12.44 17.55 14.16
C ASN A 169 -13.33 18.56 14.89
N PRO A 170 -14.47 18.97 14.31
CA PRO A 170 -15.36 19.96 14.92
C PRO A 170 -16.09 19.45 16.16
N ILE A 171 -16.26 18.14 16.30
CA ILE A 171 -16.95 17.52 17.44
C ILE A 171 -16.07 17.63 18.69
N LYS A 172 -14.77 17.35 18.54
CA LYS A 172 -13.78 17.42 19.63
C LYS A 172 -13.14 18.80 19.79
N GLY A 173 -13.19 19.65 18.77
CA GLY A 173 -12.56 20.97 18.76
C GLY A 173 -11.03 20.90 18.71
N ILE A 174 -10.49 19.87 18.06
CA ILE A 174 -9.05 19.61 17.90
C ILE A 174 -8.68 19.52 16.43
N ASP A 175 -7.40 19.70 16.13
CA ASP A 175 -6.87 19.71 14.78
C ASP A 175 -5.48 19.09 14.70
N THR A 176 -5.09 18.65 13.49
CA THR A 176 -3.72 18.24 13.19
C THR A 176 -3.35 18.59 11.76
N ARG A 177 -2.05 18.54 11.46
CA ARG A 177 -1.50 18.81 10.14
C ARG A 177 -0.76 17.57 9.66
N ILE A 178 -0.92 17.26 8.38
CA ILE A 178 -0.11 16.27 7.66
C ILE A 178 0.40 16.92 6.37
N ASP A 179 1.70 16.87 6.13
CA ASP A 179 2.24 17.31 4.84
C ASP A 179 1.87 16.32 3.73
N TYR A 180 1.70 16.78 2.49
CA TYR A 180 1.37 15.88 1.38
C TYR A 180 2.40 14.76 1.15
N TYR A 181 3.65 15.00 1.58
CA TYR A 181 4.71 14.02 1.47
C TYR A 181 4.61 12.93 2.54
N ASP A 182 4.31 13.29 3.79
CA ASP A 182 4.06 12.30 4.83
C ASP A 182 2.83 11.47 4.46
N HIS A 183 1.77 12.12 3.97
CA HIS A 183 0.60 11.43 3.46
C HIS A 183 0.93 10.47 2.31
N HIS A 184 1.79 10.88 1.38
CA HIS A 184 2.25 10.00 0.30
C HIS A 184 2.96 8.75 0.85
N PHE A 185 3.90 8.90 1.78
CA PHE A 185 4.58 7.77 2.42
C PHE A 185 3.62 6.87 3.21
N MET A 186 2.61 7.45 3.86
CA MET A 186 1.57 6.68 4.56
C MET A 186 0.78 5.79 3.59
N GLY A 187 0.48 6.28 2.38
CA GLY A 187 -0.13 5.46 1.32
C GLY A 187 0.74 4.30 0.83
N HIS A 188 2.04 4.32 1.16
CA HIS A 188 3.00 3.25 0.93
C HIS A 188 3.36 2.47 2.21
N GLY A 189 2.62 2.65 3.30
CA GLY A 189 2.82 1.90 4.54
C GLY A 189 3.94 2.45 5.43
N SER A 190 4.29 3.73 5.34
CA SER A 190 5.30 4.31 6.22
C SER A 190 4.90 5.64 6.85
N PHE A 191 5.17 5.79 8.14
CA PHE A 191 5.14 7.08 8.85
C PHE A 191 6.50 7.80 8.84
N SER A 192 7.54 7.11 8.36
CA SER A 192 8.88 7.68 8.17
C SER A 192 8.99 8.26 6.78
N THR A 193 9.80 9.31 6.63
CA THR A 193 10.13 9.85 5.29
C THR A 193 11.63 10.00 5.14
N ASP A 194 12.09 10.17 3.90
CA ASP A 194 13.49 10.43 3.56
C ASP A 194 13.88 11.91 3.72
N ARG A 195 12.99 12.74 4.27
CA ARG A 195 13.24 14.15 4.51
C ARG A 195 14.27 14.34 5.63
N PRO A 196 15.08 15.42 5.59
CA PRO A 196 15.99 15.76 6.68
C PRO A 196 15.25 15.92 8.03
N ASP A 197 15.95 15.61 9.12
CA ASP A 197 15.46 15.59 10.52
C ASP A 197 14.77 16.88 11.01
N ASP A 198 14.84 17.99 10.26
CA ASP A 198 14.16 19.24 10.56
C ASP A 198 12.63 19.18 10.34
N TYR A 199 12.12 18.15 9.66
CA TYR A 199 10.68 17.88 9.54
C TYR A 199 10.25 16.85 10.59
N PRO A 200 9.33 17.20 11.51
CA PRO A 200 8.89 16.25 12.53
C PRO A 200 8.10 15.11 11.89
N ARG A 201 8.35 13.89 12.40
CA ARG A 201 7.52 12.70 12.13
C ARG A 201 6.05 12.99 12.48
N VAL A 202 5.14 12.33 11.76
CA VAL A 202 3.70 12.41 12.02
C VAL A 202 3.41 11.98 13.47
N ASP A 203 2.67 12.81 14.21
CA ASP A 203 2.13 12.43 15.52
C ASP A 203 0.92 11.50 15.33
N ILE A 204 1.20 10.19 15.31
CA ILE A 204 0.21 9.15 14.98
C ILE A 204 -0.94 9.14 15.98
N ALA A 205 -0.64 9.25 17.29
CA ALA A 205 -1.65 9.25 18.34
C ALA A 205 -2.59 10.46 18.22
N LYS A 206 -2.04 11.65 17.96
CA LYS A 206 -2.85 12.84 17.70
C LYS A 206 -3.67 12.71 16.43
N LEU A 207 -3.11 12.12 15.38
CA LEU A 207 -3.83 11.89 14.12
C LEU A 207 -5.03 10.96 14.33
N VAL A 208 -4.83 9.82 14.99
CA VAL A 208 -5.90 8.87 15.35
C VAL A 208 -7.00 9.57 16.16
N ASP A 209 -6.64 10.40 17.15
CA ASP A 209 -7.62 11.13 17.96
C ASP A 209 -8.41 12.17 17.16
N VAL A 210 -7.75 12.93 16.28
CA VAL A 210 -8.42 13.89 15.38
C VAL A 210 -9.36 13.18 14.41
N LEU A 211 -8.97 12.02 13.87
CA LEU A 211 -9.83 11.24 12.99
C LEU A 211 -10.97 10.51 13.72
N ASP A 212 -10.98 10.55 15.06
CA ASP A 212 -11.93 9.83 15.92
C ASP A 212 -11.96 8.31 15.65
N LEU A 213 -10.78 7.77 15.36
CA LEU A 213 -10.60 6.34 15.10
C LEU A 213 -10.23 5.62 16.39
N THR A 214 -10.74 4.39 16.52
CA THR A 214 -10.27 3.47 17.55
C THR A 214 -9.29 2.52 16.90
N VAL A 215 -8.05 2.49 17.39
CA VAL A 215 -7.07 1.48 17.00
C VAL A 215 -7.29 0.27 17.90
N THR A 216 -7.54 -0.88 17.28
CA THR A 216 -7.51 -2.18 17.96
C THR A 216 -6.20 -2.87 17.61
N GLY A 217 -5.71 -3.80 18.41
CA GLY A 217 -4.39 -4.42 18.20
C GLY A 217 -4.31 -5.33 16.97
N GLY A 218 -4.45 -4.75 15.79
CA GLY A 218 -4.57 -5.30 14.44
C GLY A 218 -5.12 -4.19 13.53
N GLY A 219 -4.59 -2.97 13.67
CA GLY A 219 -5.07 -1.79 12.94
C GLY A 219 -6.40 -1.16 13.38
N VAL A 220 -6.92 -0.28 12.52
CA VAL A 220 -8.26 0.33 12.69
C VAL A 220 -9.29 -0.69 12.19
N PRO A 221 -10.37 -0.97 12.94
CA PRO A 221 -11.39 -1.93 12.53
C PRO A 221 -11.85 -1.69 11.10
N ALA A 222 -12.03 -2.77 10.34
CA ALA A 222 -12.55 -2.69 8.98
C ALA A 222 -13.82 -1.80 8.96
N PRO A 223 -13.89 -0.81 8.06
CA PRO A 223 -15.00 0.13 8.01
C PRO A 223 -16.31 -0.62 7.79
N ASP A 224 -17.39 -0.15 8.39
CA ASP A 224 -18.76 -0.67 8.17
C ASP A 224 -19.31 -0.35 6.77
N HIS A 225 -18.54 0.38 5.97
CA HIS A 225 -18.81 0.81 4.61
C HIS A 225 -17.57 0.62 3.72
N LEU A 226 -17.76 0.67 2.39
CA LEU A 226 -16.63 0.62 1.45
C LEU A 226 -15.80 1.90 1.54
N ILE A 227 -14.52 1.77 1.87
CA ILE A 227 -13.52 2.82 1.68
C ILE A 227 -12.89 2.65 0.30
N PHE A 228 -12.61 3.75 -0.39
CA PHE A 228 -11.92 3.75 -1.67
C PHE A 228 -10.90 4.90 -1.72
N SER A 229 -9.67 4.57 -2.03
CA SER A 229 -8.62 5.52 -2.37
C SER A 229 -7.97 5.13 -3.71
N ASN A 230 -7.30 6.09 -4.34
CA ASN A 230 -6.39 5.77 -5.41
C ASN A 230 -5.20 6.73 -5.42
N THR A 231 -4.00 6.17 -5.46
CA THR A 231 -2.74 6.94 -5.36
C THR A 231 -1.74 6.42 -6.40
N PRO A 232 -1.12 7.31 -7.21
CA PRO A 232 -1.37 8.75 -7.27
C PRO A 232 -2.69 9.13 -7.93
N ASN A 233 -3.19 10.33 -7.65
CA ASN A 233 -4.29 10.97 -8.37
C ASN A 233 -4.09 12.50 -8.37
N PRO A 234 -3.70 13.13 -9.50
CA PRO A 234 -3.60 12.57 -10.86
C PRO A 234 -2.41 11.61 -11.06
N PHE A 235 -2.48 10.73 -12.07
CA PHE A 235 -1.41 9.78 -12.39
C PHE A 235 -0.99 9.82 -13.86
N THR A 236 0.27 9.51 -14.17
CA THR A 236 0.81 9.51 -15.54
C THR A 236 0.97 8.10 -16.14
N GLY A 237 1.45 7.16 -15.33
CA GLY A 237 1.63 5.75 -15.71
C GLY A 237 0.53 4.87 -15.14
N SER A 238 0.68 4.51 -13.87
CA SER A 238 -0.28 3.69 -13.12
C SER A 238 -0.82 4.43 -11.90
N THR A 239 -1.97 3.98 -11.43
CA THR A 239 -2.53 4.36 -10.13
C THR A 239 -2.87 3.08 -9.38
N ARG A 240 -2.57 3.07 -8.09
CA ARG A 240 -3.01 2.01 -7.19
C ARG A 240 -4.43 2.32 -6.75
N ILE A 241 -5.30 1.35 -6.84
CA ILE A 241 -6.68 1.42 -6.40
C ILE A 241 -6.78 0.57 -5.14
N SER A 242 -7.03 1.21 -4.01
CA SER A 242 -7.15 0.54 -2.72
C SER A 242 -8.57 0.68 -2.21
N PHE A 243 -9.11 -0.40 -1.67
CA PHE A 243 -10.41 -0.39 -1.02
C PHE A 243 -10.43 -1.32 0.18
N SER A 244 -11.28 -0.99 1.16
CA SER A 244 -11.48 -1.82 2.35
C SER A 244 -12.93 -2.26 2.46
N MET A 245 -13.13 -3.53 2.79
CA MET A 245 -14.45 -4.16 2.88
C MET A 245 -14.77 -4.65 4.30
N PRO A 246 -16.04 -4.58 4.72
CA PRO A 246 -16.45 -5.02 6.06
C PRO A 246 -16.41 -6.55 6.23
N SER A 247 -16.42 -7.32 5.15
CA SER A 247 -16.44 -8.79 5.20
C SER A 247 -16.01 -9.40 3.86
N THR A 248 -15.54 -10.65 3.88
CA THR A 248 -15.18 -11.41 2.69
C THR A 248 -16.40 -11.63 1.80
N GLY A 249 -16.22 -11.46 0.48
CA GLY A 249 -17.26 -11.83 -0.49
C GLY A 249 -16.96 -11.39 -1.92
N GLU A 250 -17.92 -11.61 -2.80
CA GLU A 250 -17.78 -11.30 -4.22
C GLU A 250 -17.80 -9.79 -4.51
N ILE A 251 -16.84 -9.35 -5.32
CA ILE A 251 -16.69 -7.98 -5.78
C ILE A 251 -16.54 -7.88 -7.30
N SER A 252 -16.78 -6.66 -7.79
CA SER A 252 -16.37 -6.22 -9.12
C SER A 252 -15.69 -4.86 -9.05
N VAL A 253 -14.50 -4.75 -9.65
CA VAL A 253 -13.74 -3.52 -9.81
C VAL A 253 -13.70 -3.18 -11.30
N GLU A 254 -14.42 -2.13 -11.69
CA GLU A 254 -14.67 -1.75 -13.08
C GLU A 254 -14.21 -0.30 -13.33
N VAL A 255 -13.57 -0.04 -14.48
CA VAL A 255 -13.19 1.33 -14.88
C VAL A 255 -14.05 1.81 -16.04
N PHE A 256 -14.51 3.05 -15.97
CA PHE A 256 -15.38 3.70 -16.95
C PHE A 256 -14.79 5.03 -17.43
N ASP A 257 -15.14 5.43 -18.65
CA ASP A 257 -14.87 6.77 -19.16
C ASP A 257 -15.96 7.78 -18.73
N VAL A 258 -15.77 9.05 -19.07
CA VAL A 258 -16.74 10.13 -18.78
C VAL A 258 -18.12 9.94 -19.43
N ALA A 259 -18.23 9.10 -20.47
CA ALA A 259 -19.49 8.77 -21.11
C ALA A 259 -20.18 7.56 -20.45
N GLY A 260 -19.61 7.00 -19.38
CA GLY A 260 -20.10 5.82 -18.69
C GLY A 260 -19.85 4.52 -19.47
N ARG A 261 -18.99 4.55 -20.50
CA ARG A 261 -18.61 3.34 -21.22
C ARG A 261 -17.56 2.60 -20.40
N LYS A 262 -17.76 1.30 -20.21
CA LYS A 262 -16.78 0.45 -19.54
C LYS A 262 -15.52 0.34 -20.39
N VAL A 263 -14.38 0.59 -19.75
CA VAL A 263 -13.05 0.63 -20.35
C VAL A 263 -12.31 -0.69 -20.10
N CYS A 264 -12.32 -1.17 -18.86
CA CYS A 264 -11.78 -2.46 -18.46
C CYS A 264 -12.44 -2.97 -17.17
N ASP A 265 -12.34 -4.27 -16.95
CA ASP A 265 -12.56 -4.93 -15.67
C ASP A 265 -11.18 -5.15 -15.04
N LEU A 266 -10.95 -4.60 -13.84
CA LEU A 266 -9.70 -4.81 -13.10
C LEU A 266 -9.74 -6.11 -12.33
N TYR A 267 -10.90 -6.41 -11.74
CA TYR A 267 -11.10 -7.63 -10.98
C TYR A 267 -12.59 -7.99 -10.88
N ALA A 268 -12.88 -9.29 -10.89
CA ALA A 268 -14.20 -9.83 -10.59
C ALA A 268 -14.01 -11.20 -9.92
N GLY A 269 -14.42 -11.31 -8.67
CA GLY A 269 -14.17 -12.51 -7.86
C GLY A 269 -14.37 -12.27 -6.38
N GLU A 270 -13.98 -13.26 -5.57
CA GLU A 270 -14.04 -13.17 -4.12
C GLU A 270 -12.82 -12.42 -3.58
N ALA A 271 -13.04 -11.41 -2.74
CA ALA A 271 -11.98 -10.69 -2.03
C ALA A 271 -12.19 -10.81 -0.51
N PRO A 272 -11.08 -10.84 0.27
CA PRO A 272 -11.16 -10.95 1.72
C PRO A 272 -11.77 -9.70 2.36
N ALA A 273 -12.24 -9.85 3.61
CA ALA A 273 -12.50 -8.70 4.48
C ALA A 273 -11.22 -7.88 4.65
N GLY A 274 -11.35 -6.60 4.97
CA GLY A 274 -10.20 -5.71 5.11
C GLY A 274 -9.75 -5.13 3.78
N ARG A 275 -8.47 -4.77 3.70
CA ARG A 275 -7.91 -4.00 2.60
C ARG A 275 -7.54 -4.87 1.40
N SER A 276 -7.74 -4.35 0.20
CA SER A 276 -7.34 -4.99 -1.05
C SER A 276 -6.90 -3.94 -2.06
N GLU A 277 -5.92 -4.29 -2.89
CA GLU A 277 -5.31 -3.35 -3.83
C GLU A 277 -5.25 -3.92 -5.25
N PHE A 278 -5.45 -3.04 -6.24
CA PHE A 278 -5.28 -3.35 -7.65
C PHE A 278 -4.50 -2.25 -8.34
N LEU A 279 -3.54 -2.65 -9.18
CA LEU A 279 -2.82 -1.71 -10.04
C LEU A 279 -3.60 -1.51 -11.33
N TRP A 280 -3.86 -0.24 -11.68
CA TRP A 280 -4.31 0.11 -13.02
C TRP A 280 -3.24 0.90 -13.75
N ASP A 281 -2.79 0.40 -14.89
CA ASP A 281 -1.74 0.97 -15.73
C ASP A 281 -2.26 1.98 -16.78
N GLY A 282 -3.53 2.41 -16.65
CA GLY A 282 -4.14 3.34 -17.57
C GLY A 282 -4.40 2.77 -18.98
N ARG A 283 -4.49 1.44 -19.12
CA ARG A 283 -4.86 0.75 -20.37
C ARG A 283 -6.29 0.25 -20.37
N ASP A 284 -6.85 0.06 -21.57
CA ASP A 284 -8.13 -0.63 -21.77
C ASP A 284 -7.96 -2.16 -21.77
N ALA A 285 -9.08 -2.90 -21.85
CA ALA A 285 -9.09 -4.36 -21.90
C ALA A 285 -8.30 -4.99 -23.08
N SER A 286 -7.91 -4.20 -24.08
CA SER A 286 -7.09 -4.65 -25.21
C SER A 286 -5.60 -4.29 -25.07
N GLY A 287 -5.19 -3.75 -23.91
CA GLY A 287 -3.83 -3.29 -23.63
C GLY A 287 -3.47 -1.97 -24.30
N ARG A 288 -4.45 -1.23 -24.86
CA ARG A 288 -4.19 0.07 -25.48
C ARG A 288 -4.12 1.15 -24.41
N GLU A 289 -3.09 1.97 -24.50
CA GLU A 289 -2.92 3.10 -23.59
C GLU A 289 -3.99 4.16 -23.82
N LEU A 290 -4.66 4.56 -22.74
CA LEU A 290 -5.73 5.54 -22.79
C LEU A 290 -5.19 6.97 -22.83
N ALA A 291 -5.98 7.87 -23.42
CA ALA A 291 -5.65 9.29 -23.45
C ALA A 291 -5.73 9.90 -22.04
N SER A 292 -5.03 11.02 -21.84
CA SER A 292 -5.21 11.86 -20.67
C SER A 292 -6.67 12.28 -20.55
N GLY A 293 -7.24 12.21 -19.35
CA GLY A 293 -8.66 12.45 -19.15
C GLY A 293 -9.16 11.95 -17.81
N VAL A 294 -10.44 12.18 -17.58
CA VAL A 294 -11.14 11.73 -16.39
C VAL A 294 -11.69 10.32 -16.62
N TYR A 295 -11.48 9.46 -15.65
CA TYR A 295 -12.02 8.10 -15.58
C TYR A 295 -12.71 7.89 -14.23
N PHE A 296 -13.58 6.91 -14.15
CA PHE A 296 -14.26 6.53 -12.91
C PHE A 296 -13.99 5.07 -12.62
N CYS A 297 -13.40 4.79 -11.45
CA CYS A 297 -13.34 3.43 -10.94
C CYS A 297 -14.57 3.18 -10.08
N LYS A 298 -15.20 2.04 -10.24
CA LYS A 298 -16.36 1.60 -9.47
C LYS A 298 -16.07 0.25 -8.83
N VAL A 299 -16.24 0.20 -7.52
CA VAL A 299 -16.20 -1.04 -6.73
C VAL A 299 -17.63 -1.38 -6.32
N ARG A 300 -18.01 -2.64 -6.46
CA ARG A 300 -19.29 -3.17 -5.97
C ARG A 300 -19.03 -4.36 -5.05
N PHE A 301 -19.76 -4.40 -3.94
CA PHE A 301 -19.74 -5.47 -2.96
C PHE A 301 -21.15 -5.68 -2.42
N GLY A 302 -21.79 -6.81 -2.76
CA GLY A 302 -23.19 -7.06 -2.41
C GLY A 302 -24.12 -5.94 -2.89
N SER A 303 -24.79 -5.26 -1.95
CA SER A 303 -25.66 -4.09 -2.23
C SER A 303 -24.92 -2.74 -2.18
N MET A 304 -23.67 -2.72 -1.74
CA MET A 304 -22.84 -1.52 -1.65
C MET A 304 -22.14 -1.25 -2.98
N SER A 305 -22.00 0.03 -3.31
CA SER A 305 -21.13 0.45 -4.42
C SER A 305 -20.53 1.81 -4.16
N ILE A 306 -19.25 1.97 -4.45
CA ILE A 306 -18.53 3.23 -4.40
C ILE A 306 -17.94 3.55 -5.77
N SER A 307 -17.83 4.83 -6.11
CA SER A 307 -17.19 5.27 -7.36
C SER A 307 -16.34 6.50 -7.10
N LYS A 308 -15.09 6.47 -7.56
CA LYS A 308 -14.13 7.57 -7.39
C LYS A 308 -13.60 8.03 -8.75
N LYS A 309 -13.44 9.34 -8.86
CA LYS A 309 -12.93 10.02 -10.05
C LYS A 309 -11.39 9.95 -10.06
N MET A 310 -10.83 9.47 -11.15
CA MET A 310 -9.39 9.38 -11.38
C MET A 310 -8.99 10.28 -12.56
N LEU A 311 -7.88 10.99 -12.43
CA LEU A 311 -7.34 11.84 -13.49
C LEU A 311 -6.05 11.25 -14.05
N LYS A 312 -6.08 10.78 -15.31
CA LYS A 312 -4.89 10.35 -16.06
C LYS A 312 -4.28 11.52 -16.81
N ILE A 313 -2.97 11.68 -16.71
CA ILE A 313 -2.17 12.68 -17.43
C ILE A 313 -1.16 11.92 -18.32
N ARG A 314 -0.65 12.56 -19.38
CA ARG A 314 0.45 12.04 -20.20
C ARG A 314 1.60 13.03 -20.13
#